data_AF-A0A661HKP0-F1
#
_entry.id   AF-A0A661HKP0-F1
#
_cell.length_a   1.000
_cell.length_b   1.000
_cell.length_c   1.000
_cell.angle_alpha   90.00
_cell.angle_beta   90.00
_cell.angle_gamma   90.00
#
_symmetry.space_group_name_H-M   'P 1'
#
loop_
_entity.id
_entity.type
_entity.pdbx_description
1 polymer ?
#
loop_
_entity_poly.entity_id
_entity_poly.type
_entity_poly.pdbx_seq_one_letter_code
_entity_poly.pdbx_strand_id
1 'polypeptide(L)'
;MNIISLGSARMAMSFDDLEININQIYYNNLTFVIRLLTYDELVRINSIQTDDTLINLILEEDVFNLALIEIVGINEEVDLENMEAGIVSSVSGAIINSSNFYFTDIEGGMEKENIESNVFNQMQLIVAKNFNIQFKDILLMSIDELVRKFSLYQKTYPGEALSFDNQEE
;
A
#
# COMPACT_ATOMS: atom_id res chain seq x y z
N MET A 1 -10.47 2.71 -3.56
CA MET A 1 -9.15 2.98 -2.95
C MET A 1 -8.96 2.01 -1.81
N ASN A 2 -7.99 1.11 -1.96
CA ASN A 2 -7.74 0.03 -1.00
C ASN A 2 -6.32 0.20 -0.42
N ILE A 3 -6.18 0.14 0.91
CA ILE A 3 -4.90 0.25 1.61
C ILE A 3 -4.66 -1.05 2.38
N ILE A 4 -3.53 -1.70 2.13
CA ILE A 4 -3.15 -2.99 2.72
C ILE A 4 -1.77 -2.83 3.36
N SER A 5 -1.56 -3.33 4.59
CA SER A 5 -0.20 -3.41 5.14
C SER A 5 0.61 -4.48 4.42
N LEU A 6 1.84 -4.13 4.05
CA LEU A 6 2.84 -5.09 3.55
C LEU A 6 3.80 -5.54 4.67
N GLY A 7 3.50 -5.20 5.93
CA GLY A 7 4.41 -5.40 7.06
C GLY A 7 5.67 -4.53 6.98
N SER A 8 6.54 -4.64 7.99
CA SER A 8 7.80 -3.87 8.08
C SER A 8 7.63 -2.35 7.89
N ALA A 9 6.53 -1.78 8.40
CA ALA A 9 6.17 -0.38 8.24
C ALA A 9 5.96 0.07 6.78
N ARG A 10 5.44 -0.82 5.92
CA ARG A 10 5.08 -0.52 4.53
C ARG A 10 3.61 -0.81 4.27
N MET A 11 3.03 -0.11 3.30
CA MET A 11 1.66 -0.31 2.85
C MET A 11 1.59 -0.23 1.33
N ALA A 12 0.65 -0.96 0.76
CA ALA A 12 0.23 -0.83 -0.63
C ALA A 12 -1.09 -0.07 -0.68
N MET A 13 -1.19 0.88 -1.58
CA MET A 13 -2.39 1.68 -1.83
C MET A 13 -2.79 1.55 -3.30
N SER A 14 -3.96 1.00 -3.56
CA SER A 14 -4.44 0.74 -4.93
C SER A 14 -5.60 1.65 -5.31
N PHE A 15 -5.53 2.17 -6.52
CA PHE A 15 -6.55 2.98 -7.18
C PHE A 15 -7.18 2.18 -8.33
N ASP A 16 -8.21 1.42 -7.97
CA ASP A 16 -8.99 0.62 -8.92
C ASP A 16 -9.93 1.55 -9.72
N ASP A 17 -10.05 1.29 -11.02
CA ASP A 17 -10.94 2.01 -11.96
C ASP A 17 -10.73 3.54 -12.05
N LEU A 18 -9.52 4.01 -11.73
CA LEU A 18 -9.11 5.40 -11.88
C LEU A 18 -7.97 5.52 -12.90
N GLU A 19 -8.18 6.36 -13.92
CA GLU A 19 -7.12 6.76 -14.85
C GLU A 19 -6.24 7.81 -14.19
N ILE A 20 -4.95 7.52 -14.08
CA ILE A 20 -3.96 8.41 -13.46
C ILE A 20 -2.90 8.73 -14.50
N ASN A 21 -2.65 10.02 -14.72
CA ASN A 21 -1.57 10.49 -15.58
C ASN A 21 -0.24 10.48 -14.81
N ILE A 22 0.73 9.74 -15.33
CA ILE A 22 2.13 9.76 -14.89
C ILE A 22 3.00 9.96 -16.12
N ASN A 23 3.79 11.04 -16.14
CA ASN A 23 4.69 11.37 -17.25
C ASN A 23 4.00 11.40 -18.63
N GLN A 24 2.77 11.94 -18.70
CA GLN A 24 1.95 12.00 -19.93
C GLN A 24 1.43 10.64 -20.42
N ILE A 25 1.58 9.59 -19.61
CA ILE A 25 1.02 8.26 -19.88
C ILE A 25 -0.11 8.02 -18.87
N TYR A 26 -1.28 7.63 -19.39
CA TYR A 26 -2.42 7.29 -18.56
C TYR A 26 -2.35 5.82 -18.16
N TYR A 27 -2.36 5.57 -16.87
CA TYR A 27 -2.36 4.24 -16.27
C TYR A 27 -3.68 3.98 -15.58
N ASN A 28 -4.09 2.71 -15.56
CA ASN A 28 -5.26 2.22 -14.86
C ASN A 28 -4.83 1.18 -13.82
N ASN A 29 -5.56 1.11 -12.70
CA ASN A 29 -5.31 0.14 -11.62
C ASN A 29 -3.89 0.24 -11.06
N LEU A 30 -3.47 1.46 -10.70
CA LEU A 30 -2.16 1.70 -10.11
C LEU A 30 -2.13 1.29 -8.65
N THR A 31 -1.01 0.69 -8.26
CA THR A 31 -0.69 0.40 -6.86
C THR A 31 0.58 1.15 -6.47
N PHE A 32 0.47 1.98 -5.45
CA PHE A 32 1.56 2.71 -4.83
C PHE A 32 2.05 1.91 -3.63
N VAL A 33 3.36 1.71 -3.53
CA VAL A 33 4.00 1.12 -2.36
C VAL A 33 4.63 2.26 -1.57
N ILE A 34 4.17 2.43 -0.34
CA ILE A 34 4.54 3.55 0.54
C ILE A 34 5.07 3.01 1.87
N ARG A 35 5.95 3.76 2.53
CA ARG A 35 6.34 3.51 3.92
C ARG A 35 5.55 4.37 4.90
N LEU A 36 5.43 3.88 6.13
CA LEU A 36 4.99 4.71 7.25
C LEU A 36 6.08 5.73 7.61
N LEU A 37 5.63 6.84 8.19
CA LEU A 37 6.50 7.88 8.74
C LEU A 37 7.06 7.41 10.08
N THR A 38 8.31 7.78 10.33
CA THR A 38 8.89 7.68 11.67
C THR A 38 8.25 8.71 12.60
N TYR A 39 8.41 8.50 13.91
CA TYR A 39 7.87 9.41 14.92
C TYR A 39 8.39 10.84 14.72
N ASP A 40 9.69 11.01 14.46
CA ASP A 40 10.32 12.32 14.27
C ASP A 40 9.79 13.04 13.01
N GLU A 41 9.59 12.30 11.92
CA GLU A 41 9.00 12.82 10.69
C GLU A 41 7.55 13.29 10.92
N LEU A 42 6.76 12.47 11.61
CA LEU A 42 5.36 12.75 11.89
C LEU A 42 5.20 13.98 12.80
N VAL A 43 6.02 14.09 13.85
CA VAL A 43 6.03 15.27 14.74
C VAL A 43 6.40 16.52 13.95
N ARG A 44 7.40 16.44 13.07
CA ARG A 44 7.77 17.56 12.19
C ARG A 44 6.60 17.98 11.31
N ILE A 45 5.96 17.05 10.60
CA ILE A 45 4.82 17.32 9.73
C ILE A 45 3.67 17.97 10.51
N ASN A 46 3.27 17.37 11.64
CA ASN A 46 2.18 17.88 12.48
C ASN A 46 2.47 19.28 13.05
N SER A 47 3.75 19.66 13.21
CA SER A 47 4.13 21.01 13.65
C SER A 47 4.10 22.08 12.56
N ILE A 48 4.13 21.69 11.29
CA ILE A 48 4.09 22.63 10.14
C ILE A 48 2.67 22.75 9.59
N GLN A 49 1.80 21.76 9.83
CA GLN A 49 0.39 21.83 9.45
C GLN A 49 -0.25 23.13 9.97
N THR A 50 -0.75 23.92 9.03
CA THR A 50 -1.35 25.24 9.28
C THR A 50 -2.68 25.34 8.54
N ASP A 51 -3.47 26.39 8.82
CA ASP A 51 -4.70 26.68 8.07
C ASP A 51 -4.44 27.20 6.64
N ASP A 52 -3.17 27.37 6.24
CA ASP A 52 -2.79 27.85 4.92
C ASP A 52 -2.77 26.71 3.89
N THR A 53 -3.63 26.83 2.89
CA THR A 53 -3.80 25.85 1.82
C THR A 53 -2.54 25.65 0.96
N LEU A 54 -1.74 26.69 0.73
CA LEU A 54 -0.54 26.57 -0.09
C LEU A 54 0.56 25.82 0.65
N ILE A 55 0.69 26.07 1.96
CA ILE A 55 1.66 25.36 2.80
C ILE A 55 1.28 23.88 2.89
N ASN A 56 -0.01 23.57 3.03
CA ASN A 56 -0.46 22.18 3.07
C ASN A 56 -0.22 21.43 1.76
N LEU A 57 -0.41 22.06 0.59
CA LEU A 57 -0.08 21.42 -0.69
C LEU A 57 1.42 21.07 -0.79
N ILE A 58 2.30 22.00 -0.39
CA ILE A 58 3.75 21.76 -0.38
C ILE A 58 4.09 20.62 0.60
N LEU A 59 3.44 20.58 1.77
CA LEU A 59 3.63 19.49 2.73
C LEU A 59 3.17 18.14 2.18
N GLU A 60 2.05 18.09 1.47
CA GLU A 60 1.54 16.86 0.86
C GLU A 60 2.52 16.30 -0.17
N GLU A 61 3.08 17.16 -1.03
CA GLU A 61 4.13 16.78 -2.00
C GLU A 61 5.40 16.29 -1.29
N ASP A 62 5.84 16.97 -0.23
CA ASP A 62 6.99 16.57 0.57
C ASP A 62 6.77 15.20 1.22
N VAL A 63 5.59 14.97 1.81
CA VAL A 63 5.22 13.69 2.43
C VAL A 63 5.19 12.58 1.40
N PHE A 64 4.59 12.84 0.24
CA PHE A 64 4.54 11.89 -0.86
C PHE A 64 5.95 11.47 -1.29
N ASN A 65 6.83 12.44 -1.59
CA ASN A 65 8.22 12.19 -1.98
C ASN A 65 9.03 11.44 -0.91
N LEU A 66 8.79 11.77 0.36
CA LEU A 66 9.52 11.19 1.48
C LEU A 66 9.18 9.72 1.71
N ALA A 67 7.93 9.32 1.42
CA ALA A 67 7.38 8.03 1.80
C ALA A 67 7.06 7.10 0.61
N LEU A 68 7.01 7.60 -0.62
CA LEU A 68 6.87 6.75 -1.80
C LEU A 68 8.11 5.85 -1.95
N ILE A 69 7.90 4.55 -2.08
CA ILE A 69 8.95 3.57 -2.37
C ILE A 69 8.95 3.27 -3.86
N GLU A 70 7.80 2.87 -4.40
CA GLU A 70 7.63 2.55 -5.82
C GLU A 70 6.17 2.63 -6.25
N ILE A 71 5.95 2.72 -7.56
CA ILE A 71 4.65 2.47 -8.18
C ILE A 71 4.77 1.17 -8.97
N VAL A 72 3.94 0.18 -8.63
CA VAL A 72 4.06 -1.17 -9.17
C VAL A 72 3.92 -1.14 -10.69
N GLY A 73 4.99 -1.55 -11.39
CA GLY A 73 5.01 -1.61 -12.85
C GLY A 73 5.54 -0.34 -13.55
N ILE A 74 5.87 0.71 -12.79
CA ILE A 74 6.51 1.92 -13.30
C ILE A 74 7.91 2.00 -12.72
N ASN A 75 8.93 1.92 -13.59
CA ASN A 75 10.34 1.95 -13.20
C ASN A 75 11.02 3.30 -13.47
N GLU A 76 10.26 4.29 -13.94
CA GLU A 76 10.74 5.62 -14.28
C GLU A 76 10.52 6.58 -13.11
N GLU A 77 11.30 7.67 -13.06
CA GLU A 77 11.04 8.75 -12.11
C GLU A 77 9.66 9.34 -12.36
N VAL A 78 8.92 9.55 -11.27
CA VAL A 78 7.55 10.02 -11.30
C VAL A 78 7.54 11.54 -11.24
N ASP A 79 7.05 12.18 -12.29
CA ASP A 79 6.85 13.63 -12.31
C ASP A 79 5.55 13.99 -11.57
N LEU A 80 5.71 14.55 -10.37
CA LEU A 80 4.59 14.96 -9.52
C LEU A 80 3.93 16.25 -9.98
N GLU A 81 4.64 17.14 -10.68
CA GLU A 81 4.07 18.41 -11.16
C GLU A 81 2.96 18.15 -12.18
N ASN A 82 3.07 17.05 -12.92
CA ASN A 82 2.10 16.62 -13.92
C ASN A 82 1.10 15.57 -13.40
N MET A 83 1.25 15.14 -12.14
CA MET A 83 0.30 14.23 -11.51
C MET A 83 -0.91 15.01 -11.00
N GLU A 84 -2.07 14.37 -11.01
CA GLU A 84 -3.29 14.95 -10.49
C GLU A 84 -3.15 15.24 -8.99
N ALA A 85 -3.34 16.51 -8.58
CA ALA A 85 -3.21 16.95 -7.19
C ALA A 85 -4.07 16.12 -6.21
N GLY A 86 -5.21 15.60 -6.67
CA GLY A 86 -6.06 14.71 -5.87
C GLY A 86 -5.40 13.38 -5.50
N ILE A 87 -4.50 12.84 -6.33
CA ILE A 87 -3.75 11.61 -6.05
C ILE A 87 -2.69 11.88 -5.00
N VAL A 88 -1.90 12.94 -5.17
CA VAL A 88 -0.85 13.33 -4.22
C VAL A 88 -1.43 13.56 -2.83
N SER A 89 -2.53 14.30 -2.73
CA SER A 89 -3.25 14.55 -1.46
C SER A 89 -3.82 13.26 -0.86
N SER A 90 -4.40 12.37 -1.68
CA SER A 90 -4.95 11.10 -1.21
C SER A 90 -3.86 10.18 -0.63
N VAL A 91 -2.73 10.05 -1.33
CA VAL A 91 -1.61 9.19 -0.91
C VAL A 91 -0.92 9.77 0.33
N SER A 92 -0.62 11.07 0.34
CA SER A 92 -0.01 11.73 1.51
C SER A 92 -0.92 11.71 2.74
N GLY A 93 -2.23 11.94 2.57
CA GLY A 93 -3.22 11.81 3.62
C GLY A 93 -3.29 10.38 4.18
N ALA A 94 -3.24 9.36 3.31
CA ALA A 94 -3.17 7.96 3.73
C ALA A 94 -1.91 7.67 4.55
N ILE A 95 -0.74 8.15 4.10
CA ILE A 95 0.52 8.01 4.83
C ILE A 95 0.42 8.62 6.23
N ILE A 96 -0.05 9.86 6.35
CA ILE A 96 -0.17 10.56 7.64
C ILE A 96 -1.17 9.85 8.55
N ASN A 97 -2.35 9.50 8.05
CA ASN A 97 -3.41 8.88 8.83
C ASN A 97 -3.01 7.50 9.35
N SER A 98 -2.45 6.66 8.47
CA SER A 98 -1.98 5.34 8.89
C SER A 98 -0.80 5.44 9.84
N SER A 99 0.13 6.38 9.62
CA SER A 99 1.25 6.58 10.56
C SER A 99 0.73 7.02 11.95
N ASN A 100 -0.18 7.99 12.00
CA ASN A 100 -0.82 8.41 13.24
C ASN A 100 -1.53 7.24 13.94
N PHE A 101 -2.32 6.44 13.20
CA PHE A 101 -3.05 5.30 13.75
C PHE A 101 -2.13 4.36 14.55
N TYR A 102 -1.00 3.94 13.98
CA TYR A 102 -0.05 3.05 14.66
C TYR A 102 0.63 3.68 15.89
N PHE A 103 0.75 5.01 15.96
CA PHE A 103 1.28 5.68 17.15
C PHE A 103 0.22 5.97 18.21
N THR A 104 -1.05 6.18 17.83
CA THR A 104 -2.13 6.50 18.76
C THR A 104 -2.83 5.26 19.32
N ASP A 105 -2.93 4.20 18.52
CA ASP A 105 -3.64 2.97 18.87
C ASP A 105 -2.79 1.74 18.50
N ILE A 106 -1.84 1.45 19.38
CA ILE A 106 -0.91 0.32 19.20
C ILE A 106 -1.67 -1.01 19.22
N GLU A 107 -2.67 -1.15 20.09
CA GLU A 107 -3.44 -2.40 20.22
C GLU A 107 -4.25 -2.69 18.95
N GLY A 108 -4.99 -1.70 18.45
CA GLY A 108 -5.72 -1.82 17.19
C GLY A 108 -4.80 -2.04 15.99
N GLY A 109 -3.62 -1.39 15.98
CA GLY A 109 -2.57 -1.64 14.99
C GLY A 109 -2.09 -3.09 14.97
N MET A 110 -1.82 -3.67 16.15
CA MET A 110 -1.40 -5.07 16.28
C MET A 110 -2.50 -6.06 15.87
N GLU A 111 -3.76 -5.79 16.22
CA GLU A 111 -4.88 -6.64 15.82
C GLU A 111 -5.05 -6.66 14.30
N LYS A 112 -4.96 -5.48 13.65
CA LYS A 112 -4.98 -5.37 12.19
C LYS A 112 -3.86 -6.17 11.54
N GLU A 113 -2.63 -6.05 12.04
CA GLU A 113 -1.49 -6.81 11.52
C GLU A 113 -1.65 -8.32 11.70
N ASN A 114 -2.28 -8.77 12.78
CA ASN A 114 -2.57 -10.19 12.99
C ASN A 114 -3.58 -10.73 11.98
N ILE A 115 -4.63 -9.96 11.68
CA ILE A 115 -5.63 -10.31 10.64
C ILE A 115 -4.95 -10.39 9.28
N GLU A 116 -4.18 -9.35 8.89
CA GLU A 116 -3.47 -9.30 7.61
C GLU A 116 -2.44 -10.44 7.50
N SER A 117 -1.71 -10.76 8.58
CA SER A 117 -0.77 -11.89 8.61
C SER A 117 -1.46 -13.23 8.37
N ASN A 118 -2.67 -13.42 8.90
CA ASN A 118 -3.45 -14.63 8.64
C ASN A 118 -3.81 -14.74 7.16
N VAL A 119 -4.23 -13.65 6.52
CA VAL A 119 -4.49 -13.61 5.08
C VAL A 119 -3.24 -13.96 4.28
N PHE A 120 -2.07 -13.40 4.61
CA PHE A 120 -0.82 -13.75 3.93
C PHE A 120 -0.43 -15.22 4.11
N ASN A 121 -0.62 -15.78 5.30
CA ASN A 121 -0.39 -17.22 5.53
C ASN A 121 -1.29 -18.09 4.63
N GLN A 122 -2.55 -17.69 4.43
CA GLN A 122 -3.46 -18.38 3.53
C GLN A 122 -3.01 -18.25 2.06
N MET A 123 -2.60 -17.05 1.63
CA MET A 123 -2.00 -16.85 0.30
C MET A 123 -0.77 -17.74 0.10
N GLN A 124 0.13 -17.81 1.08
CA GLN A 124 1.33 -18.65 1.05
C GLN A 124 0.99 -20.13 0.83
N LEU A 125 0.00 -20.67 1.56
CA LEU A 125 -0.45 -22.04 1.39
C LEU A 125 -1.01 -22.31 -0.02
N ILE A 126 -1.81 -21.39 -0.54
CA ILE A 126 -2.40 -21.50 -1.87
C ILE A 126 -1.31 -21.46 -2.95
N VAL A 127 -0.37 -20.51 -2.85
CA VAL A 127 0.72 -20.38 -3.80
C VAL A 127 1.65 -21.60 -3.73
N ALA A 128 1.98 -22.10 -2.54
CA ALA A 128 2.83 -23.28 -2.36
C ALA A 128 2.23 -24.50 -3.04
N LYS A 129 0.94 -24.74 -2.80
CA LYS A 129 0.19 -25.87 -3.38
C LYS A 129 0.09 -25.78 -4.89
N ASN A 130 -0.25 -24.62 -5.45
CA ASN A 130 -0.60 -24.48 -6.86
C ASN A 130 0.61 -24.21 -7.78
N PHE A 131 1.67 -23.58 -7.27
CA PHE A 131 2.89 -23.33 -8.03
C PHE A 131 3.97 -24.40 -7.78
N ASN A 132 3.66 -25.43 -6.98
CA ASN A 132 4.57 -26.51 -6.61
C ASN A 132 5.90 -26.01 -6.02
N ILE A 133 5.82 -24.96 -5.19
CA ILE A 133 6.96 -24.36 -4.49
C ILE A 133 7.00 -24.95 -3.08
N GLN A 134 8.18 -25.33 -2.59
CA GLN A 134 8.28 -25.84 -1.22
C GLN A 134 7.89 -24.75 -0.21
N PHE A 135 7.12 -25.11 0.82
CA PHE A 135 6.62 -24.13 1.79
C PHE A 135 7.74 -23.34 2.48
N LYS A 136 8.91 -23.96 2.70
CA LYS A 136 10.08 -23.28 3.25
C LYS A 136 10.60 -22.13 2.38
N ASP A 137 10.46 -22.24 1.06
CA ASP A 137 10.91 -21.24 0.09
C ASP A 137 9.86 -20.12 -0.04
N ILE A 138 8.58 -20.47 0.15
CA ILE A 138 7.46 -19.51 0.24
C ILE A 138 7.60 -18.60 1.46
N LEU A 139 8.02 -19.14 2.61
CA LEU A 139 8.21 -18.34 3.83
C LEU A 139 9.31 -17.27 3.70
N LEU A 140 10.23 -17.44 2.75
CA LEU A 140 11.30 -16.49 2.45
C LEU A 140 10.95 -15.54 1.31
N MET A 141 9.78 -15.72 0.67
CA MET A 141 9.32 -14.92 -0.45
C MET A 141 8.91 -13.53 0.03
N SER A 142 9.27 -12.49 -0.74
CA SER A 142 8.76 -11.14 -0.48
C SER A 142 7.23 -11.12 -0.61
N ILE A 143 6.56 -10.29 0.19
CA ILE A 143 5.10 -10.15 0.14
C ILE A 143 4.65 -9.70 -1.26
N ASP A 144 5.42 -8.83 -1.92
CA ASP A 144 5.13 -8.36 -3.28
C ASP A 144 5.10 -9.51 -4.30
N GLU A 145 6.08 -10.43 -4.21
CA GLU A 145 6.13 -11.60 -5.08
C GLU A 145 5.01 -12.60 -4.74
N LEU A 146 4.72 -12.79 -3.46
CA LEU A 146 3.63 -13.65 -2.99
C LEU A 146 2.28 -13.17 -3.54
N VAL A 147 1.99 -11.88 -3.38
CA VAL A 147 0.75 -11.25 -3.86
C VAL A 147 0.65 -11.38 -5.38
N ARG A 148 1.73 -11.12 -6.14
CA ARG A 148 1.73 -11.31 -7.60
C ARG A 148 1.38 -12.74 -8.02
N LYS A 149 1.98 -13.75 -7.40
CA LYS A 149 1.68 -15.16 -7.71
C LYS A 149 0.25 -15.52 -7.31
N PHE A 150 -0.24 -15.00 -6.18
CA PHE A 150 -1.61 -15.18 -5.75
C PHE A 150 -2.63 -14.55 -6.72
N SER A 151 -2.39 -13.33 -7.19
CA SER A 151 -3.22 -12.70 -8.22
C SER A 151 -3.22 -13.47 -9.54
N LEU A 152 -2.09 -14.06 -9.93
CA LEU A 152 -2.01 -14.93 -11.11
C LEU A 152 -2.87 -16.19 -10.91
N TYR A 153 -2.85 -16.79 -9.72
CA TYR A 153 -3.71 -17.91 -9.37
C TYR A 153 -5.20 -17.53 -9.47
N GLN A 154 -5.62 -16.41 -8.87
CA GLN A 154 -7.01 -15.95 -8.93
C GLN A 154 -7.51 -15.75 -10.37
N LYS A 155 -6.68 -15.18 -11.25
CA LYS A 155 -7.01 -15.03 -12.68
C LYS A 155 -7.10 -16.36 -13.43
N THR A 156 -6.26 -17.33 -13.04
CA THR A 156 -6.21 -18.65 -13.70
C THR A 156 -7.35 -19.56 -13.24
N TYR A 157 -7.75 -19.44 -11.96
CA TYR A 157 -8.77 -20.27 -11.31
C TYR A 157 -9.86 -19.41 -10.65
N PRO A 158 -10.64 -18.65 -11.43
CA PRO A 158 -11.63 -17.70 -10.87
C PRO A 158 -12.76 -18.37 -10.07
N GLY A 159 -13.06 -19.65 -10.32
CA GLY A 159 -14.05 -20.42 -9.56
C GLY A 159 -13.53 -21.05 -8.25
N GLU A 160 -12.21 -21.04 -8.03
CA GLU A 160 -11.56 -21.54 -6.80
C GLU A 160 -10.87 -20.42 -6.02
N ALA A 161 -11.04 -19.17 -6.48
CA ALA A 161 -10.57 -17.99 -5.79
C ALA A 161 -11.38 -17.83 -4.51
N LEU A 162 -10.80 -18.27 -3.40
CA LEU A 162 -11.31 -17.95 -2.06
C LEU A 162 -11.37 -16.43 -1.96
N SER A 163 -12.56 -15.86 -1.74
CA SER A 163 -12.63 -14.52 -1.19
C SER A 163 -12.19 -14.63 0.26
N PHE A 164 -11.16 -13.88 0.63
CA PHE A 164 -10.82 -13.66 2.03
C PHE A 164 -11.77 -12.62 2.63
N ASP A 165 -13.05 -12.69 2.28
CA ASP A 165 -14.05 -11.84 2.91
C ASP A 165 -14.06 -12.23 4.38
N ASN A 166 -13.65 -11.29 5.21
CA ASN A 166 -13.79 -11.35 6.65
C ASN A 166 -15.20 -11.84 6.93
N GLN A 167 -15.32 -13.03 7.54
CA GLN A 167 -16.57 -13.44 8.17
C GLN A 167 -16.78 -12.49 9.35
N GLU A 168 -17.39 -11.34 9.10
CA GLU A 168 -18.17 -10.61 10.08
C GLU A 168 -19.53 -11.32 10.19
N GLU A 169 -19.66 -12.18 11.20
CA GLU A 169 -20.92 -12.37 11.93
C GLU A 169 -20.76 -11.80 13.35
#